data_AF-A0A1V0ADN4-F1
#
_entry.id   AF-A0A1V0ADN4-F1
#
_cell.length_a   1.000
_cell.length_b   1.000
_cell.length_c   1.000
_cell.angle_alpha   90.00
_cell.angle_beta   90.00
_cell.angle_gamma   90.00
#
_symmetry.space_group_name_H-M   'P 1'
#
loop_
_entity.id
_entity.type
_entity.pdbx_description
1 polymer ?
#
loop_
_entity_poly.entity_id
_entity_poly.type
_entity_poly.pdbx_seq_one_letter_code
_entity_poly.pdbx_strand_id
1 'polypeptide(L)'
;MAIEEALRAHPDDLTAWHAYSDRLLERGDARGTLIRLEQRLPRTRPADRPALEREIADLVAEHEDRWDDGLPGAARVRSRRYGFATEVAVTWSDDVREVVEQVLRAPFVTTLRLTSNAADDDDDDEEWEEDWDEEDEDGWDLAVDRGAPRPGRLDVRALAGLDLGRLTELDLSYLSVGFDGAEFLAGLFVSDRLRALDLRYCRVADTGLAALTARPQLAGLRRLHLQRNRLTADGVRSLHRLAELTELDLRYNDLGEAGARALLAAPFAGSLTRLWLYDSDVGEDGVRELAQAANLPPGLRSMWRCV
;
A
#
# COMPACT_ATOMS: atom_id res chain seq x y z
N MET A 1 25.50 5.72 5.06
CA MET A 1 25.15 4.76 6.13
C MET A 1 24.44 5.41 7.31
N ALA A 2 25.11 5.93 8.35
CA ALA A 2 24.41 6.39 9.57
C ALA A 2 23.37 7.52 9.33
N ILE A 3 23.68 8.50 8.47
CA ILE A 3 22.75 9.61 8.18
C ILE A 3 21.54 9.17 7.33
N GLU A 4 21.74 8.25 6.39
CA GLU A 4 20.65 7.70 5.55
C GLU A 4 19.73 6.80 6.37
N GLU A 5 20.26 6.11 7.38
CA GLU A 5 19.46 5.36 8.34
C GLU A 5 18.63 6.28 9.23
N ALA A 6 19.22 7.37 9.75
CA ALA A 6 18.49 8.39 10.49
C ALA A 6 17.38 9.04 9.64
N LEU A 7 17.70 9.40 8.39
CA LEU A 7 16.73 9.96 7.44
C LEU A 7 15.62 8.98 7.05
N ARG A 8 15.89 7.68 7.00
CA ARG A 8 14.83 6.67 6.81
C ARG A 8 13.91 6.59 8.02
N ALA A 9 14.45 6.66 9.23
CA ALA A 9 13.65 6.62 10.45
C ALA A 9 12.84 7.92 10.66
N HIS A 10 13.42 9.06 10.24
CA HIS A 10 12.86 10.39 10.38
C HIS A 10 12.97 11.17 9.07
N PRO A 11 12.14 10.84 8.06
CA PRO A 11 12.23 11.44 6.73
C PRO A 11 11.93 12.93 6.73
N ASP A 12 11.30 13.47 7.78
CA ASP A 12 11.00 14.90 7.90
C ASP A 12 12.04 15.69 8.71
N ASP A 13 13.14 15.05 9.12
CA ASP A 13 14.26 15.73 9.78
C ASP A 13 15.01 16.62 8.78
N LEU A 14 14.61 17.90 8.75
CA LEU A 14 15.22 18.91 7.88
C LEU A 14 16.72 19.10 8.17
N THR A 15 17.15 18.95 9.43
CA THR A 15 18.56 19.11 9.82
C THR A 15 19.41 17.97 9.30
N ALA A 16 18.91 16.73 9.40
CA ALA A 16 19.58 15.58 8.81
C ALA A 16 19.64 15.69 7.28
N TRP A 17 18.58 16.18 6.62
CA TRP A 17 18.59 16.41 5.17
C TRP A 17 19.57 17.50 4.78
N HIS A 18 19.71 18.57 5.56
CA HIS A 18 20.72 19.60 5.32
C HIS A 18 22.13 19.02 5.42
N ALA A 19 22.44 18.26 6.47
CA ALA A 19 23.74 17.61 6.61
C ALA A 19 24.01 16.57 5.50
N TYR A 20 22.96 15.91 4.98
CA TYR A 20 23.09 15.00 3.85
C TYR A 20 23.30 15.75 2.53
N SER A 21 22.63 16.88 2.33
CA SER A 21 22.85 17.81 1.22
C SER A 21 24.32 18.23 1.11
N ASP A 22 24.95 18.60 2.23
CA ASP A 22 26.37 18.98 2.27
C ASP A 22 27.26 17.86 1.70
N ARG A 23 27.01 16.61 2.11
CA ARG A 23 27.75 15.43 1.61
C ARG A 23 27.51 15.11 0.14
N LEU A 24 26.30 15.37 -0.35
CA LEU A 24 25.97 15.17 -1.77
C LEU A 24 26.70 16.20 -2.64
N LEU A 25 26.73 17.45 -2.18
CA LEU A 25 27.46 18.53 -2.87
C LEU A 25 28.97 18.26 -2.92
N GLU A 26 29.56 17.73 -1.85
CA GLU A 26 30.97 17.32 -1.83
C GLU A 26 31.30 16.24 -2.90
N ARG A 27 30.29 15.46 -3.31
CA ARG A 27 30.42 14.41 -4.34
C ARG A 27 30.01 14.89 -5.74
N GLY A 28 29.61 16.15 -5.88
CA GLY A 28 29.10 16.70 -7.14
C GLY A 28 27.71 16.19 -7.51
N ASP A 29 26.92 15.71 -6.53
CA ASP A 29 25.57 15.22 -6.76
C ASP A 29 24.56 16.37 -6.66
N ALA A 30 23.83 16.61 -7.76
CA ALA A 30 22.84 17.68 -7.88
C ALA A 30 21.70 17.60 -6.86
N ARG A 31 21.42 16.40 -6.31
CA ARG A 31 20.42 16.22 -5.24
C ARG A 31 20.74 17.07 -4.01
N GLY A 32 22.03 17.34 -3.76
CA GLY A 32 22.44 18.23 -2.68
C GLY A 32 21.93 19.67 -2.84
N THR A 33 21.95 20.20 -4.07
CA THR A 33 21.38 21.51 -4.40
C THR A 33 19.85 21.46 -4.31
N LEU A 34 19.25 20.41 -4.88
CA LEU A 34 17.79 20.22 -4.88
C LEU A 34 17.21 20.24 -3.46
N ILE A 35 17.81 19.50 -2.51
CA ILE A 35 17.40 19.50 -1.10
C ILE A 35 17.35 20.94 -0.55
N ARG A 36 18.39 21.75 -0.80
CA ARG A 36 18.45 23.13 -0.28
C ARG A 36 17.38 24.03 -0.91
N LEU A 37 17.15 23.90 -2.22
CA LEU A 37 16.15 24.68 -2.93
C LEU A 37 14.73 24.34 -2.43
N GLU A 38 14.39 23.06 -2.36
CA GLU A 38 13.08 22.61 -1.90
C GLU A 38 12.83 22.95 -0.42
N GLN A 39 13.83 22.82 0.46
CA GLN A 39 13.68 23.24 1.86
C GLN A 39 13.55 24.77 2.03
N ARG A 40 14.08 25.55 1.08
CA ARG A 40 13.95 27.02 1.08
C ARG A 40 12.56 27.45 0.64
N LEU A 41 11.92 26.72 -0.28
CA LEU A 41 10.65 27.09 -0.93
C LEU A 41 9.53 27.52 0.05
N PRO A 42 9.25 26.81 1.16
CA PRO A 42 8.19 27.22 2.10
C PRO A 42 8.46 28.58 2.76
N ARG A 43 9.74 28.97 2.88
CA ARG A 43 10.21 30.21 3.52
C ARG A 43 10.39 31.35 2.50
N THR A 44 10.29 31.07 1.21
CA THR A 44 10.41 32.05 0.13
C THR A 44 9.15 32.91 0.04
N ARG A 45 9.35 34.21 -0.17
CA ARG A 45 8.25 35.18 -0.33
C ARG A 45 7.42 34.82 -1.56
N PRO A 46 6.09 35.00 -1.55
CA PRO A 46 5.23 34.63 -2.67
C PRO A 46 5.69 35.19 -4.03
N ALA A 47 6.24 36.41 -4.05
CA ALA A 47 6.74 37.04 -5.28
C ALA A 47 7.98 36.33 -5.89
N ASP A 48 8.81 35.70 -5.07
CA ASP A 48 10.06 35.06 -5.47
C ASP A 48 9.89 33.55 -5.73
N ARG A 49 8.75 32.96 -5.31
CA ARG A 49 8.47 31.52 -5.46
C ARG A 49 8.51 31.03 -6.90
N PRO A 50 7.90 31.71 -7.90
CA PRO A 50 7.91 31.21 -9.28
C PRO A 50 9.32 31.12 -9.88
N ALA A 51 10.24 31.99 -9.45
CA ALA A 51 11.63 31.93 -9.89
C ALA A 51 12.36 30.73 -9.28
N LEU A 52 12.14 30.47 -7.98
CA LEU A 52 12.71 29.31 -7.29
C LEU A 52 12.13 27.98 -7.81
N GLU A 53 10.84 27.92 -8.09
CA GLU A 53 10.18 26.75 -8.68
C GLU A 53 10.73 26.44 -10.07
N ARG A 54 11.03 27.47 -10.87
CA ARG A 54 11.69 27.29 -12.17
C ARG A 54 13.11 26.77 -12.01
N GLU A 55 13.89 27.33 -11.07
CA GLU A 55 15.24 26.84 -10.77
C GLU A 55 15.24 25.36 -10.35
N ILE A 56 14.25 24.95 -9.53
CA ILE A 56 14.06 23.53 -9.16
C ILE A 56 13.71 22.70 -10.39
N ALA A 57 12.76 23.13 -11.21
CA ALA A 57 12.33 22.40 -12.40
C ALA A 57 13.47 22.22 -13.42
N ASP A 58 14.27 23.26 -13.65
CA ASP A 58 15.42 23.21 -14.55
C ASP A 58 16.47 22.22 -14.03
N LEU A 59 16.76 22.24 -12.72
CA LEU A 59 17.69 21.30 -12.08
C LEU A 59 17.21 19.85 -12.17
N VAL A 60 15.90 19.61 -12.01
CA VAL A 60 15.29 18.29 -12.16
C VAL A 60 15.43 17.80 -13.59
N ALA A 61 15.01 18.62 -14.57
CA ALA A 61 15.07 18.26 -15.99
C ALA A 61 16.50 17.98 -16.48
N GLU A 62 17.52 18.64 -15.92
CA GLU A 62 18.92 18.41 -16.28
C GLU A 62 19.47 17.07 -15.76
N HIS A 63 18.94 16.56 -14.65
CA HIS A 63 19.58 15.48 -13.88
C HIS A 63 18.72 14.23 -13.64
N GLU A 64 17.41 14.28 -13.85
CA GLU A 64 16.50 13.20 -13.48
C GLU A 64 16.85 11.86 -14.14
N ASP A 65 17.28 11.88 -15.40
CA ASP A 65 17.67 10.70 -16.16
C ASP A 65 18.76 9.88 -15.48
N ARG A 66 19.66 10.53 -14.71
CA ARG A 66 20.79 9.88 -14.04
C ARG A 66 20.50 9.47 -12.60
N TRP A 67 19.42 9.97 -12.01
CA TRP A 67 19.11 9.63 -10.61
C TRP A 67 18.75 8.16 -10.41
N ASP A 68 18.29 7.51 -11.48
CA ASP A 68 17.85 6.11 -11.50
C ASP A 68 18.86 5.15 -12.10
N ASP A 69 20.07 5.59 -12.46
CA ASP A 69 21.12 4.73 -13.05
C ASP A 69 21.45 3.48 -12.20
N GLY A 70 21.11 3.50 -10.90
CA GLY A 70 21.27 2.36 -9.98
C GLY A 70 20.05 1.46 -9.81
N LEU A 71 18.92 1.78 -10.45
CA LEU A 71 17.70 0.96 -10.43
C LEU A 71 17.66 0.03 -11.65
N PRO A 72 17.12 -1.19 -11.49
CA PRO A 72 16.97 -2.11 -12.62
C PRO A 72 15.95 -1.58 -13.63
N GLY A 73 16.14 -1.85 -14.93
CA GLY A 73 15.24 -1.34 -15.98
C GLY A 73 13.78 -1.81 -15.89
N ALA A 74 13.51 -2.88 -15.12
CA ALA A 74 12.15 -3.35 -14.82
C ALA A 74 11.46 -2.56 -13.68
N ALA A 75 12.18 -1.66 -13.00
CA ALA A 75 11.64 -0.80 -11.95
C ALA A 75 11.17 0.54 -12.52
N ARG A 76 9.93 0.92 -12.22
CA ARG A 76 9.34 2.21 -12.56
C ARG A 76 9.21 3.07 -11.31
N VAL A 77 9.91 4.20 -11.26
CA VAL A 77 9.75 5.17 -10.16
C VAL A 77 8.37 5.84 -10.28
N ARG A 78 7.61 5.87 -9.18
CA ARG A 78 6.28 6.50 -9.09
C ARG A 78 6.30 7.78 -8.29
N SER A 79 7.18 7.87 -7.30
CA SER A 79 7.32 9.04 -6.45
C SER A 79 8.77 9.26 -6.05
N ARG A 80 9.12 10.53 -5.83
CA ARG A 80 10.44 10.96 -5.40
C ARG A 80 10.37 11.94 -4.25
N ARG A 81 11.45 11.99 -3.48
CA ARG A 81 11.74 13.07 -2.53
C ARG A 81 13.18 13.52 -2.73
N TYR A 82 13.39 14.81 -2.99
CA TYR A 82 14.73 15.37 -3.22
C TYR A 82 15.54 14.62 -4.31
N GLY A 83 14.87 14.15 -5.36
CA GLY A 83 15.46 13.37 -6.45
C GLY A 83 15.71 11.89 -6.14
N PHE A 84 15.48 11.43 -4.90
CA PHE A 84 15.55 10.01 -4.55
C PHE A 84 14.21 9.33 -4.78
N ALA A 85 14.22 8.15 -5.41
CA ALA A 85 13.03 7.31 -5.50
C ALA A 85 12.55 6.89 -4.10
N THR A 86 11.27 7.10 -3.82
CA THR A 86 10.59 6.71 -2.57
C THR A 86 9.56 5.62 -2.78
N GLU A 87 8.90 5.65 -3.94
CA GLU A 87 7.96 4.63 -4.40
C GLU A 87 8.41 4.06 -5.74
N VAL A 88 8.51 2.73 -5.79
CA VAL A 88 8.92 1.99 -6.97
C VAL A 88 7.91 0.90 -7.27
N ALA A 89 7.45 0.84 -8.51
CA ALA A 89 6.68 -0.25 -9.05
C ALA A 89 7.60 -1.22 -9.81
N VAL A 90 7.42 -2.53 -9.60
CA VAL A 90 8.15 -3.58 -10.30
C VAL A 90 7.15 -4.53 -10.91
N THR A 91 7.21 -4.72 -12.23
CA THR A 91 6.40 -5.73 -12.90
C THR A 91 6.93 -7.12 -12.55
N TRP A 92 6.03 -8.01 -12.16
CA TRP A 92 6.35 -9.38 -11.81
C TRP A 92 6.92 -10.14 -13.01
N SER A 93 8.05 -10.81 -12.78
CA SER A 93 8.79 -11.61 -13.77
C SER A 93 9.54 -12.73 -13.06
N ASP A 94 10.15 -13.65 -13.82
CA ASP A 94 10.94 -14.75 -13.25
C ASP A 94 12.15 -14.24 -12.42
N ASP A 95 12.69 -13.08 -12.78
CA ASP A 95 13.83 -12.44 -12.10
C ASP A 95 13.39 -11.44 -11.02
N VAL A 96 12.11 -11.38 -10.66
CA VAL A 96 11.55 -10.39 -9.73
C VAL A 96 12.30 -10.31 -8.40
N ARG A 97 12.81 -11.44 -7.91
CA ARG A 97 13.60 -11.47 -6.67
C ARG A 97 14.85 -10.60 -6.78
N GLU A 98 15.63 -10.75 -7.85
CA GLU A 98 16.85 -9.98 -8.06
C GLU A 98 16.54 -8.50 -8.25
N VAL A 99 15.51 -8.21 -9.05
CA VAL A 99 15.05 -6.84 -9.31
C VAL A 99 14.62 -6.16 -8.02
N VAL A 100 13.79 -6.81 -7.20
CA VAL A 100 13.35 -6.26 -5.91
C VAL A 100 14.52 -6.11 -4.95
N GLU A 101 15.45 -7.07 -4.90
CA GLU A 101 16.64 -6.94 -4.06
C GLU A 101 17.49 -5.71 -4.45
N GLN A 102 17.67 -5.47 -5.76
CA GLN A 102 18.34 -4.27 -6.26
C GLN A 102 17.58 -2.99 -5.88
N VAL A 103 16.25 -2.96 -6.05
CA VAL A 103 15.40 -1.83 -5.65
C VAL A 103 15.53 -1.54 -4.14
N LEU A 104 15.53 -2.58 -3.29
CA LEU A 104 15.66 -2.42 -1.84
C LEU A 104 17.05 -1.97 -1.38
N ARG A 105 18.08 -2.03 -2.24
CA ARG A 105 19.39 -1.41 -1.97
C ARG A 105 19.35 0.11 -2.07
N ALA A 106 18.37 0.67 -2.78
CA ALA A 106 18.19 2.12 -2.84
C ALA A 106 17.95 2.68 -1.42
N PRO A 107 18.55 3.84 -1.08
CA PRO A 107 18.59 4.32 0.30
C PRO A 107 17.21 4.74 0.82
N PHE A 108 16.32 5.25 -0.03
CA PHE A 108 15.07 5.88 0.40
C PHE A 108 13.80 5.24 -0.19
N VAL A 109 13.90 4.09 -0.85
CA VAL A 109 12.71 3.33 -1.26
C VAL A 109 12.05 2.76 -0.01
N THR A 110 10.84 3.23 0.26
CA THR A 110 10.01 2.82 1.41
C THR A 110 8.67 2.26 0.96
N THR A 111 8.27 2.51 -0.29
CA THR A 111 7.06 1.94 -0.89
C THR A 111 7.43 1.07 -2.08
N LEU A 112 6.96 -0.18 -2.07
CA LEU A 112 7.12 -1.13 -3.17
C LEU A 112 5.74 -1.56 -3.66
N ARG A 113 5.51 -1.44 -4.97
CA ARG A 113 4.36 -2.00 -5.66
C ARG A 113 4.83 -3.12 -6.58
N LEU A 114 4.26 -4.32 -6.44
CA LEU A 114 4.46 -5.37 -7.43
C LEU A 114 3.22 -5.43 -8.31
N THR A 115 3.40 -5.31 -9.62
CA THR A 115 2.31 -5.36 -10.61
C THR A 115 2.40 -6.62 -11.43
N SER A 116 1.29 -7.07 -12.01
CA SER A 116 1.32 -8.14 -13.00
C SER A 116 1.65 -7.57 -14.39
N ASN A 117 2.06 -8.42 -15.34
CA ASN A 117 2.28 -8.04 -16.73
C ASN A 117 0.97 -7.97 -17.55
N ALA A 118 -0.19 -8.32 -16.94
CA ALA A 118 -1.48 -8.11 -17.57
C ALA A 118 -1.77 -6.61 -17.61
N ALA A 119 -2.36 -6.15 -18.70
CA ALA A 119 -2.50 -4.75 -19.08
C ALA A 119 -3.47 -3.98 -18.16
N ASP A 120 -3.02 -3.66 -16.96
CA ASP A 120 -3.66 -2.69 -16.05
C ASP A 120 -2.79 -1.42 -16.01
N ASP A 121 -2.50 -0.87 -17.20
CA ASP A 121 -2.26 0.57 -17.36
C ASP A 121 -3.66 1.17 -17.55
N ASP A 122 -4.25 1.66 -16.47
CA ASP A 122 -4.65 3.06 -16.33
C ASP A 122 -5.48 3.23 -15.06
N ASP A 123 -5.16 4.30 -14.34
CA ASP A 123 -6.05 4.90 -13.35
C ASP A 123 -7.41 5.14 -14.02
N ASP A 124 -8.43 4.32 -13.80
CA ASP A 124 -9.81 4.77 -13.92
C ASP A 124 -10.78 3.83 -13.18
N ASP A 125 -11.53 4.46 -12.27
CA ASP A 125 -12.78 3.97 -11.68
C ASP A 125 -13.88 3.85 -12.77
N GLU A 126 -13.63 3.16 -13.89
CA GLU A 126 -14.60 3.04 -14.98
C GLU A 126 -15.50 1.80 -14.82
N GLU A 127 -16.73 2.10 -14.45
CA GLU A 127 -18.01 1.40 -14.67
C GLU A 127 -17.99 0.35 -15.79
N TRP A 128 -18.17 -0.94 -15.46
CA TRP A 128 -18.17 -2.02 -16.46
C TRP A 128 -19.60 -2.46 -16.81
N GLU A 129 -19.96 -2.32 -18.09
CA GLU A 129 -21.22 -2.79 -18.68
C GLU A 129 -21.22 -4.32 -18.92
N GLU A 130 -22.38 -4.91 -18.67
CA GLU A 130 -22.67 -6.35 -18.75
C GLU A 130 -22.80 -6.85 -20.20
N ASP A 131 -22.17 -7.97 -20.55
CA ASP A 131 -22.74 -8.89 -21.53
C ASP A 131 -22.30 -10.34 -21.29
N TRP A 132 -23.24 -11.27 -21.46
CA TRP A 132 -23.26 -12.62 -20.88
C TRP A 132 -22.86 -13.74 -21.88
N ASP A 133 -22.67 -14.96 -21.34
CA ASP A 133 -22.48 -16.29 -21.98
C ASP A 133 -21.00 -16.74 -22.11
N GLU A 134 -20.53 -17.95 -21.77
CA GLU A 134 -21.12 -19.26 -21.48
C GLU A 134 -20.21 -20.01 -20.44
N GLU A 135 -20.45 -21.30 -20.18
CA GLU A 135 -20.09 -22.12 -19.00
C GLU A 135 -18.64 -22.65 -18.94
N ASP A 136 -18.03 -22.73 -17.75
CA ASP A 136 -16.82 -23.52 -17.47
C ASP A 136 -16.95 -24.33 -16.15
N GLU A 137 -16.70 -25.64 -16.24
CA GLU A 137 -17.04 -26.72 -15.30
C GLU A 137 -16.10 -26.91 -14.08
N ASP A 138 -15.38 -25.87 -13.63
CA ASP A 138 -14.46 -25.99 -12.47
C ASP A 138 -15.03 -25.33 -11.20
N GLY A 139 -16.23 -25.74 -10.77
CA GLY A 139 -16.66 -25.74 -9.35
C GLY A 139 -16.35 -24.51 -8.49
N TRP A 140 -16.31 -23.31 -9.08
CA TRP A 140 -16.23 -22.02 -8.39
C TRP A 140 -17.33 -21.14 -8.96
N ASP A 141 -18.53 -21.38 -8.44
CA ASP A 141 -19.67 -20.50 -8.57
C ASP A 141 -19.38 -19.20 -7.79
N LEU A 142 -18.63 -18.30 -8.43
CA LEU A 142 -18.76 -16.86 -8.24
C LEU A 142 -19.50 -16.34 -9.47
N ALA A 143 -20.79 -16.69 -9.59
CA ALA A 143 -21.70 -15.73 -10.17
C ALA A 143 -21.49 -14.40 -9.41
N VAL A 144 -20.96 -13.42 -10.13
CA VAL A 144 -20.85 -11.97 -9.87
C VAL A 144 -19.44 -11.55 -10.28
N ASP A 145 -19.34 -11.00 -11.48
CA ASP A 145 -18.25 -10.19 -12.03
C ASP A 145 -17.15 -10.93 -12.84
N ARG A 146 -17.46 -11.14 -14.13
CA ARG A 146 -16.53 -11.55 -15.20
C ARG A 146 -15.67 -10.37 -15.75
N GLY A 147 -15.84 -9.14 -15.23
CA GLY A 147 -15.04 -7.95 -15.56
C GLY A 147 -13.87 -7.70 -14.59
N ALA A 148 -13.86 -8.33 -13.42
CA ALA A 148 -12.75 -8.21 -12.48
C ALA A 148 -11.42 -8.75 -13.07
N PRO A 149 -10.31 -8.00 -13.00
CA PRO A 149 -9.02 -8.46 -13.48
C PRO A 149 -8.67 -9.80 -12.82
N ARG A 150 -8.32 -10.80 -13.63
CA ARG A 150 -7.82 -12.07 -13.10
C ARG A 150 -6.47 -11.79 -12.46
N PRO A 151 -6.30 -11.98 -11.14
CA PRO A 151 -5.05 -11.63 -10.51
C PRO A 151 -3.90 -12.45 -11.10
N GLY A 152 -2.80 -11.78 -11.40
CA GLY A 152 -1.59 -12.42 -11.92
C GLY A 152 -1.11 -13.49 -10.95
N ARG A 153 -0.76 -14.68 -11.45
CA ARG A 153 -0.28 -15.77 -10.58
C ARG A 153 1.03 -15.34 -9.91
N LEU A 154 1.04 -15.38 -8.59
CA LEU A 154 2.18 -15.01 -7.76
C LEU A 154 2.71 -16.23 -7.02
N ASP A 155 4.00 -16.55 -7.18
CA ASP A 155 4.69 -17.39 -6.22
C ASP A 155 5.38 -16.50 -5.19
N VAL A 156 4.68 -16.22 -4.09
CA VAL A 156 5.21 -15.39 -2.99
C VAL A 156 6.53 -15.91 -2.42
N ARG A 157 6.87 -17.19 -2.66
CA ARG A 157 8.14 -17.79 -2.21
C ARG A 157 9.34 -17.21 -2.94
N ALA A 158 9.15 -16.60 -4.12
CA ALA A 158 10.22 -15.85 -4.77
C ALA A 158 10.69 -14.65 -3.94
N LEU A 159 9.84 -14.11 -3.06
CA LEU A 159 10.19 -13.01 -2.15
C LEU A 159 10.95 -13.50 -0.89
N ALA A 160 11.18 -14.80 -0.74
CA ALA A 160 11.86 -15.38 0.42
C ALA A 160 13.27 -14.79 0.63
N GLY A 161 13.52 -14.28 1.82
CA GLY A 161 14.82 -13.75 2.22
C GLY A 161 15.10 -12.32 1.76
N LEU A 162 14.13 -11.64 1.13
CA LEU A 162 14.22 -10.20 0.89
C LEU A 162 14.00 -9.42 2.18
N ASP A 163 14.75 -8.33 2.37
CA ASP A 163 14.57 -7.42 3.51
C ASP A 163 13.40 -6.45 3.26
N LEU A 164 12.18 -6.98 3.34
CA LEU A 164 10.95 -6.17 3.28
C LEU A 164 10.75 -5.34 4.56
N GLY A 165 11.58 -5.53 5.60
CA GLY A 165 11.54 -4.77 6.85
C GLY A 165 11.95 -3.29 6.70
N ARG A 166 12.32 -2.86 5.51
CA ARG A 166 12.58 -1.45 5.22
C ARG A 166 11.35 -0.70 4.73
N LEU A 167 10.33 -1.43 4.26
CA LEU A 167 9.15 -0.83 3.65
C LEU A 167 8.20 -0.29 4.72
N THR A 168 7.66 0.89 4.44
CA THR A 168 6.50 1.45 5.14
C THR A 168 5.22 1.07 4.43
N GLU A 169 5.28 0.81 3.13
CA GLU A 169 4.10 0.48 2.32
C GLU A 169 4.44 -0.63 1.33
N LEU A 170 3.56 -1.63 1.25
CA LEU A 170 3.68 -2.74 0.30
C LEU A 170 2.34 -2.93 -0.41
N ASP A 171 2.39 -2.89 -1.73
CA ASP A 171 1.23 -3.14 -2.59
C ASP A 171 1.48 -4.40 -3.43
N LEU A 172 0.65 -5.41 -3.19
CA LEU A 172 0.58 -6.66 -3.96
C LEU A 172 -0.80 -6.83 -4.61
N SER A 173 -1.56 -5.74 -4.76
CA SER A 173 -2.90 -5.78 -5.33
C SER A 173 -2.89 -6.44 -6.71
N TYR A 174 -3.96 -7.18 -7.00
CA TYR A 174 -4.11 -7.94 -8.25
C TYR A 174 -3.04 -9.01 -8.49
N LEU A 175 -2.28 -9.39 -7.45
CA LEU A 175 -1.42 -10.57 -7.47
C LEU A 175 -2.01 -11.68 -6.60
N SER A 176 -2.16 -12.86 -7.18
CA SER A 176 -2.78 -14.01 -6.53
C SER A 176 -1.85 -14.62 -5.48
N VAL A 177 -1.80 -14.01 -4.29
CA VAL A 177 -1.12 -14.52 -3.10
C VAL A 177 -1.68 -15.89 -2.71
N GLY A 178 -3.01 -16.06 -2.76
CA GLY A 178 -3.70 -17.30 -2.42
C GLY A 178 -3.72 -17.60 -0.92
N PHE A 179 -4.30 -18.76 -0.57
CA PHE A 179 -4.56 -19.15 0.82
C PHE A 179 -3.27 -19.36 1.63
N ASP A 180 -2.35 -20.16 1.10
CA ASP A 180 -1.08 -20.49 1.77
C ASP A 180 -0.04 -19.37 1.63
N GLY A 181 -0.16 -18.55 0.57
CA GLY A 181 0.80 -17.49 0.31
C GLY A 181 0.74 -16.35 1.32
N ALA A 182 -0.44 -16.06 1.88
CA ALA A 182 -0.60 -15.04 2.91
C ALA A 182 0.09 -15.44 4.22
N GLU A 183 0.02 -16.72 4.60
CA GLU A 183 0.77 -17.26 5.74
C GLU A 183 2.29 -17.16 5.51
N PHE A 184 2.75 -17.47 4.30
CA PHE A 184 4.15 -17.31 3.93
C PHE A 184 4.59 -15.84 3.99
N LEU A 185 3.79 -14.93 3.41
CA LEU A 185 4.02 -13.49 3.42
C LEU A 185 4.15 -12.95 4.84
N ALA A 186 3.35 -13.45 5.78
CA ALA A 186 3.44 -13.09 7.20
C ALA A 186 4.84 -13.37 7.79
N GLY A 187 5.54 -14.39 7.29
CA GLY A 187 6.90 -14.73 7.70
C GLY A 187 7.99 -13.80 7.15
N LEU A 188 7.68 -12.97 6.14
CA LEU A 188 8.64 -12.06 5.52
C LEU A 188 8.76 -10.72 6.25
N PHE A 189 7.77 -10.37 7.07
CA PHE A 189 7.79 -9.11 7.84
C PHE A 189 8.62 -9.25 9.11
N VAL A 190 9.88 -8.82 9.02
CA VAL A 190 10.85 -8.87 10.13
C VAL A 190 10.93 -7.57 10.95
N SER A 191 10.27 -6.49 10.52
CA SER A 191 10.27 -5.18 11.18
C SER A 191 8.86 -4.66 11.44
N ASP A 192 8.72 -3.73 12.38
CA ASP A 192 7.48 -3.06 12.76
C ASP A 192 7.18 -1.77 11.99
N ARG A 193 7.83 -1.57 10.83
CA ARG A 193 7.74 -0.31 10.05
C ARG A 193 6.56 -0.22 9.11
N LEU A 194 5.97 -1.36 8.71
CA LEU A 194 4.90 -1.36 7.73
C LEU A 194 3.67 -0.62 8.30
N ARG A 195 3.17 0.36 7.54
CA ARG A 195 2.01 1.20 7.84
C ARG A 195 0.88 0.99 6.85
N ALA A 196 1.17 0.61 5.61
CA ALA A 196 0.16 0.30 4.62
C ALA A 196 0.44 -1.05 3.95
N LEU A 197 -0.61 -1.84 3.79
CA LEU A 197 -0.57 -3.11 3.08
C LEU A 197 -1.80 -3.21 2.18
N ASP A 198 -1.56 -3.36 0.87
CA ASP A 198 -2.60 -3.56 -0.13
C ASP A 198 -2.58 -5.00 -0.64
N LEU A 199 -3.68 -5.71 -0.37
CA LEU A 199 -3.92 -7.09 -0.78
C LEU A 199 -5.27 -7.23 -1.51
N ARG A 200 -5.71 -6.18 -2.22
CA ARG A 200 -6.94 -6.23 -3.02
C ARG A 200 -6.80 -7.29 -4.12
N TYR A 201 -7.86 -8.06 -4.35
CA TYR A 201 -7.90 -9.11 -5.38
C TYR A 201 -6.82 -10.21 -5.22
N CYS A 202 -6.32 -10.45 -4.01
CA CYS A 202 -5.21 -11.39 -3.77
C CYS A 202 -5.62 -12.83 -3.44
N ARG A 203 -6.93 -13.13 -3.35
CA ARG A 203 -7.48 -14.45 -2.95
C ARG A 203 -7.04 -14.89 -1.55
N VAL A 204 -6.88 -13.94 -0.63
CA VAL A 204 -6.61 -14.18 0.79
C VAL A 204 -7.89 -14.68 1.45
N ALA A 205 -7.78 -15.67 2.34
CA ALA A 205 -8.89 -16.13 3.19
C ALA A 205 -8.60 -15.90 4.67
N ASP A 206 -9.58 -16.21 5.51
CA ASP A 206 -9.53 -16.02 6.96
C ASP A 206 -8.27 -16.57 7.62
N THR A 207 -7.82 -17.78 7.22
CA THR A 207 -6.59 -18.39 7.76
C THR A 207 -5.33 -17.59 7.41
N GLY A 208 -5.23 -17.13 6.15
CA GLY A 208 -4.12 -16.29 5.69
C GLY A 208 -4.10 -14.92 6.36
N LEU A 209 -5.27 -14.28 6.50
CA LEU A 209 -5.39 -13.01 7.21
C LEU A 209 -5.08 -13.16 8.71
N ALA A 210 -5.52 -14.25 9.34
CA ALA A 210 -5.19 -14.56 10.72
C ALA A 210 -3.68 -14.75 10.92
N ALA A 211 -3.00 -15.41 9.98
CA ALA A 211 -1.55 -15.57 10.01
C ALA A 211 -0.82 -14.23 9.87
N LEU A 212 -1.28 -13.34 8.99
CA LEU A 212 -0.75 -11.97 8.83
C LEU A 212 -0.92 -11.16 10.12
N THR A 213 -2.16 -11.07 10.64
CA THR A 213 -2.50 -10.25 11.82
C THR A 213 -1.92 -10.79 13.13
N ALA A 214 -1.57 -12.08 13.19
CA ALA A 214 -0.89 -12.66 14.35
C ALA A 214 0.54 -12.13 14.54
N ARG A 215 1.15 -11.49 13.52
CA ARG A 215 2.53 -10.97 13.59
C ARG A 215 2.58 -9.67 14.39
N PRO A 216 3.35 -9.60 15.49
CA PRO A 216 3.55 -8.36 16.24
C PRO A 216 4.14 -7.23 15.39
N GLN A 217 4.93 -7.59 14.37
CA GLN A 217 5.52 -6.67 13.40
C GLN A 217 4.47 -5.87 12.61
N LEU A 218 3.26 -6.39 12.45
CA LEU A 218 2.18 -5.68 11.76
C LEU A 218 1.27 -4.89 12.73
N ALA A 219 1.55 -4.87 14.03
CA ALA A 219 0.68 -4.21 15.01
C ALA A 219 0.52 -2.70 14.78
N GLY A 220 1.50 -2.05 14.15
CA GLY A 220 1.47 -0.63 13.80
C GLY A 220 0.90 -0.34 12.39
N LEU A 221 0.22 -1.30 11.76
CA LEU A 221 -0.42 -1.09 10.46
C LEU A 221 -1.58 -0.09 10.60
N ARG A 222 -1.65 0.87 9.68
CA ARG A 222 -2.65 1.96 9.67
C ARG A 222 -3.63 1.87 8.52
N ARG A 223 -3.18 1.35 7.38
CA ARG A 223 -4.00 1.14 6.19
C ARG A 223 -3.93 -0.32 5.76
N LEU A 224 -5.09 -0.93 5.56
CA LEU A 224 -5.21 -2.30 5.10
C LEU A 224 -6.32 -2.39 4.06
N HIS A 225 -5.96 -2.75 2.83
CA HIS A 225 -6.93 -2.96 1.77
C HIS A 225 -7.06 -4.44 1.45
N LEU A 226 -8.29 -4.96 1.56
CA LEU A 226 -8.65 -6.36 1.42
C LEU A 226 -9.86 -6.55 0.50
N GLN A 227 -10.15 -5.56 -0.35
CA GLN A 227 -11.23 -5.65 -1.34
C GLN A 227 -11.13 -6.95 -2.14
N ARG A 228 -12.28 -7.59 -2.38
CA ARG A 228 -12.41 -8.77 -3.24
C ARG A 228 -11.45 -9.91 -2.83
N ASN A 229 -11.55 -10.30 -1.56
CA ASN A 229 -10.90 -11.49 -1.03
C ASN A 229 -11.96 -12.53 -0.63
N ARG A 230 -11.56 -13.54 0.15
CA ARG A 230 -12.44 -14.61 0.63
C ARG A 230 -12.57 -14.54 2.14
N LEU A 231 -12.83 -13.33 2.64
CA LEU A 231 -12.94 -13.07 4.05
C LEU A 231 -14.38 -13.25 4.52
N THR A 232 -14.52 -13.79 5.71
CA THR A 232 -15.79 -13.87 6.44
C THR A 232 -15.68 -13.11 7.76
N ALA A 233 -16.71 -13.20 8.60
CA ALA A 233 -16.65 -12.72 9.98
C ALA A 233 -15.41 -13.23 10.75
N ASP A 234 -14.92 -14.45 10.47
CA ASP A 234 -13.74 -15.00 11.15
C ASP A 234 -12.45 -14.27 10.76
N GLY A 235 -12.29 -13.91 9.49
CA GLY A 235 -11.20 -13.07 9.02
C GLY A 235 -11.21 -11.70 9.71
N VAL A 236 -12.38 -11.05 9.79
CA VAL A 236 -12.53 -9.75 10.48
C VAL A 236 -12.17 -9.86 11.96
N ARG A 237 -12.58 -10.94 12.65
CA ARG A 237 -12.20 -11.16 14.06
C ARG A 237 -10.69 -11.21 14.26
N SER A 238 -9.94 -11.71 13.28
CA SER A 238 -8.48 -11.76 13.38
C SER A 238 -7.82 -10.37 13.41
N LEU A 239 -8.47 -9.35 12.84
CA LEU A 239 -7.97 -7.97 12.79
C LEU A 239 -7.84 -7.31 14.16
N HIS A 240 -8.38 -7.90 15.25
CA HIS A 240 -8.33 -7.32 16.61
C HIS A 240 -6.92 -6.98 17.12
N ARG A 241 -5.87 -7.52 16.50
CA ARG A 241 -4.46 -7.25 16.84
C ARG A 241 -3.92 -5.96 16.21
N LEU A 242 -4.61 -5.40 15.22
CA LEU A 242 -4.18 -4.21 14.48
C LEU A 242 -4.80 -2.95 15.08
N ALA A 243 -4.41 -2.61 16.30
CA ALA A 243 -5.04 -1.53 17.08
C ALA A 243 -4.84 -0.11 16.49
N GLU A 244 -3.87 0.08 15.61
CA GLU A 244 -3.57 1.37 14.97
C GLU A 244 -4.25 1.58 13.61
N LEU A 245 -5.14 0.68 13.17
CA LEU A 245 -5.84 0.86 11.90
C LEU A 245 -6.68 2.13 11.88
N THR A 246 -6.51 2.92 10.82
CA THR A 246 -7.28 4.12 10.51
C THR A 246 -8.02 3.99 9.19
N GLU A 247 -7.56 3.14 8.27
CA GLU A 247 -8.19 2.93 6.97
C GLU A 247 -8.30 1.44 6.67
N LEU A 248 -9.50 1.01 6.32
CA LEU A 248 -9.83 -0.39 6.08
C LEU A 248 -10.77 -0.51 4.88
N ASP A 249 -10.38 -1.29 3.88
CA ASP A 249 -11.23 -1.67 2.76
C ASP A 249 -11.55 -3.16 2.83
N LEU A 250 -12.83 -3.49 3.00
CA LEU A 250 -13.36 -4.84 3.07
C LEU A 250 -14.42 -5.12 1.99
N ARG A 251 -14.59 -4.23 1.02
CA ARG A 251 -15.60 -4.37 -0.05
C ARG A 251 -15.50 -5.71 -0.77
N TYR A 252 -16.64 -6.25 -1.19
CA TYR A 252 -16.71 -7.52 -1.92
C TYR A 252 -16.12 -8.70 -1.13
N ASN A 253 -16.51 -8.82 0.15
CA ASN A 253 -16.23 -9.97 1.00
C ASN A 253 -17.53 -10.42 1.69
N ASP A 254 -17.69 -11.72 1.92
CA ASP A 254 -18.92 -12.27 2.52
C ASP A 254 -18.86 -12.27 4.05
N LEU A 255 -18.94 -11.08 4.66
CA LEU A 255 -18.73 -10.92 6.09
C LEU A 255 -19.99 -11.25 6.91
N GLY A 256 -21.16 -10.92 6.37
CA GLY A 256 -22.45 -10.98 7.04
C GLY A 256 -22.56 -10.10 8.30
N GLU A 257 -23.71 -10.18 8.98
CA GLU A 257 -24.00 -9.44 10.22
C GLU A 257 -22.92 -9.71 11.30
N ALA A 258 -22.44 -10.95 11.37
CA ALA A 258 -21.39 -11.35 12.28
C ALA A 258 -20.06 -10.62 12.03
N GLY A 259 -19.79 -10.23 10.78
CA GLY A 259 -18.63 -9.43 10.39
C GLY A 259 -18.76 -7.98 10.83
N ALA A 260 -19.94 -7.37 10.70
CA ALA A 260 -20.22 -6.04 11.25
C ALA A 260 -19.97 -5.99 12.77
N ARG A 261 -20.50 -6.98 13.52
CA ARG A 261 -20.23 -7.11 14.97
C ARG A 261 -18.74 -7.24 15.28
N ALA A 262 -18.02 -8.06 14.50
CA ALA A 262 -16.59 -8.25 14.68
C ALA A 262 -15.81 -6.95 14.46
N LEU A 263 -16.16 -6.19 13.42
CA LEU A 263 -15.58 -4.88 13.14
C LEU A 263 -15.84 -3.89 14.30
N LEU A 264 -17.07 -3.84 14.81
CA LEU A 264 -17.43 -2.99 15.93
C LEU A 264 -16.76 -3.41 17.25
N ALA A 265 -16.46 -4.70 17.44
CA ALA A 265 -15.74 -5.18 18.61
C ALA A 265 -14.21 -4.93 18.54
N ALA A 266 -13.69 -4.56 17.37
CA ALA A 266 -12.25 -4.38 17.18
C ALA A 266 -11.74 -3.09 17.87
N PRO A 267 -10.51 -3.11 18.42
CA PRO A 267 -9.97 -1.96 19.16
C PRO A 267 -9.73 -0.72 18.29
N PHE A 268 -9.57 -0.91 16.98
CA PHE A 268 -9.37 0.16 16.02
C PHE A 268 -10.68 0.85 15.57
N ALA A 269 -11.86 0.31 15.90
CA ALA A 269 -13.13 0.79 15.36
C ALA A 269 -13.35 2.30 15.58
N GLY A 270 -12.95 2.81 16.76
CA GLY A 270 -13.04 4.23 17.09
C GLY A 270 -11.98 5.13 16.47
N SER A 271 -10.95 4.55 15.88
CA SER A 271 -9.83 5.25 15.22
C SER A 271 -9.99 5.33 13.70
N LEU A 272 -10.95 4.61 13.12
CA LEU A 272 -11.16 4.56 11.68
C LEU A 272 -11.57 5.92 11.12
N THR A 273 -10.80 6.42 10.15
CA THR A 273 -11.14 7.61 9.37
C THR A 273 -11.75 7.25 8.03
N ARG A 274 -11.41 6.07 7.48
CA ARG A 274 -11.97 5.52 6.24
C ARG A 274 -12.34 4.06 6.43
N LEU A 275 -13.57 3.71 6.08
CA LEU A 275 -14.06 2.35 6.03
C LEU A 275 -14.83 2.18 4.73
N TRP A 276 -14.32 1.32 3.85
CA TRP A 276 -15.01 0.91 2.64
C TRP A 276 -15.58 -0.49 2.82
N LEU A 277 -16.89 -0.60 2.64
CA LEU A 277 -17.67 -1.81 2.84
C LEU A 277 -19.02 -1.61 2.13
N TYR A 278 -19.55 -2.62 1.44
CA TYR A 278 -20.90 -2.57 0.88
C TYR A 278 -21.95 -3.07 1.87
N ASP A 279 -23.20 -2.67 1.65
CA ASP A 279 -24.34 -3.20 2.41
C ASP A 279 -24.52 -4.71 2.21
N SER A 280 -24.29 -5.20 1.00
CA SER A 280 -24.32 -6.62 0.65
C SER A 280 -23.27 -7.45 1.38
N ASP A 281 -22.14 -6.85 1.79
CA ASP A 281 -21.08 -7.54 2.51
C ASP A 281 -21.47 -7.86 3.97
N VAL A 282 -22.43 -7.12 4.56
CA VAL A 282 -22.83 -7.28 5.98
C VAL A 282 -24.33 -7.55 6.20
N GLY A 283 -25.15 -7.37 5.16
CA GLY A 283 -26.60 -7.49 5.23
C GLY A 283 -27.29 -6.37 6.02
N GLU A 284 -28.62 -6.31 5.94
CA GLU A 284 -29.42 -5.22 6.53
C GLU A 284 -29.19 -5.05 8.04
N ASP A 285 -29.11 -6.16 8.79
CA ASP A 285 -28.89 -6.10 10.23
C ASP A 285 -27.48 -5.57 10.56
N GLY A 286 -26.47 -5.94 9.77
CA GLY A 286 -25.13 -5.39 9.89
C GLY A 286 -25.09 -3.87 9.62
N VAL A 287 -25.81 -3.40 8.60
CA VAL A 287 -25.97 -1.96 8.32
C VAL A 287 -26.62 -1.24 9.50
N ARG A 288 -27.70 -1.81 10.07
CA ARG A 288 -28.38 -1.23 11.26
C ARG A 288 -27.44 -1.11 12.44
N GLU A 289 -26.62 -2.13 12.71
CA GLU A 289 -25.63 -2.09 13.78
C GLU A 289 -24.57 -1.00 13.54
N LEU A 290 -24.00 -0.93 12.33
CA LEU A 290 -23.01 0.10 11.96
C LEU A 290 -23.59 1.53 12.07
N ALA A 291 -24.84 1.73 11.67
CA ALA A 291 -25.54 3.03 11.75
C ALA A 291 -25.80 3.51 13.19
N GLN A 292 -25.88 2.58 14.14
CA GLN A 292 -26.15 2.84 15.56
C GLN A 292 -24.89 2.79 16.44
N ALA A 293 -23.77 2.29 15.91
CA ALA A 293 -22.52 2.10 16.63
C ALA A 293 -21.94 3.41 17.20
N ALA A 294 -22.03 3.58 18.52
CA ALA A 294 -21.48 4.76 19.21
C ALA A 294 -19.95 4.84 19.13
N ASN A 295 -19.30 3.68 18.99
CA ASN A 295 -17.85 3.53 18.89
C ASN A 295 -17.29 3.75 17.49
N LEU A 296 -18.11 3.94 16.46
CA LEU A 296 -17.64 4.44 15.16
C LEU A 296 -17.60 5.98 15.16
N PRO A 297 -16.61 6.58 14.47
CA PRO A 297 -16.58 8.02 14.28
C PRO A 297 -17.85 8.54 13.59
N PRO A 298 -18.36 9.72 13.99
CA PRO A 298 -19.65 10.22 13.50
C PRO A 298 -19.77 10.30 11.98
N GLY A 299 -18.68 10.65 11.28
CA GLY A 299 -18.64 10.74 9.82
C GLY A 299 -18.87 9.39 9.13
N LEU A 300 -18.21 8.33 9.61
CA LEU A 300 -18.43 6.98 9.09
C LEU A 300 -19.83 6.48 9.45
N ARG A 301 -20.27 6.70 10.69
CA ARG A 301 -21.61 6.30 11.14
C ARG A 301 -22.73 6.92 10.31
N SER A 302 -22.58 8.19 9.86
CA SER A 302 -23.60 8.84 9.04
C SER A 302 -23.75 8.22 7.65
N MET A 303 -22.70 7.61 7.10
CA MET A 303 -22.77 6.96 5.79
C MET A 303 -23.78 5.80 5.81
N TRP A 304 -23.79 5.03 6.89
CA TRP A 304 -24.69 3.89 7.08
C TRP A 304 -26.14 4.24 7.44
N ARG A 305 -26.44 5.52 7.70
CA ARG A 305 -27.81 5.98 7.97
C ARG A 305 -28.56 6.39 6.70
N CYS A 306 -27.84 6.54 5.60
CA CYS A 306 -28.37 7.00 4.32
C CYS A 306 -28.56 5.86 3.32
N VAL A 307 -28.15 4.64 3.68
CA VAL A 307 -28.34 3.38 2.95
C VAL A 307 -29.58 2.69 3.55
#